data_AF-A0A8J6HSK2-F1
#
_entry.id   AF-A0A8J6HSK2-F1
#
_cell.length_a   1.000
_cell.length_b   1.000
_cell.length_c   1.000
_cell.angle_alpha   90.00
_cell.angle_beta   90.00
_cell.angle_gamma   90.00
#
_symmetry.space_group_name_H-M   'P 1'
#
loop_
_entity.id
_entity.type
_entity.pdbx_description
1 polymer ?
#
loop_
_entity_poly.entity_id
_entity_poly.type
_entity_poly.pdbx_seq_one_letter_code
_entity_poly.pdbx_strand_id
1 'polypeptide(L)'
;MVIVAKSEREMKEMMRNLEKYVRKKKLEVNVEKTKMMVFSKRKRKNEESEWKWEESKIERVSEFKYLGYTFNERATVRAQVREVVRKANKVVGCVWGIGERMWGGEFGRRMMMFESMVESVLMYGAEIWGWKEREEVERVQEKYLRWVLGVDRETPGYIVREECKRSKLRVKAGKRAAKFEDRMGGREECRILTECYREKKKNADEKEREKYCRRNGYASEEVERMRAEGRWMCAELSERDRDTDKQERRERIREARYNREYERCVTEDVPVYLGRESTKERKMMARFRCGNEERENKYWMEEEERMCRMCREERETIEHMWRGCGEMREREEKERGEILNEDGREIGWMKEVWKRRERIEKERGERKFGHDFRRRIMMFDSLVKSVMMYGAEIWGWREQEGLEGVQGKYLKWVLGVDRETPGYIVMEETKRDGIRIEAGKRAIRFEERLIERGECRILQECLKEKRKEIGKGVWKEREAYFERNGYAGAEIERMREGGRAMTDELVQRDRDVQVQERRTRIRESRYNGKYEKIITDELPKYLGRESRKERVIIARFRCGNEERENKYWNEDRIRVRRMCGEKKETIEHLLNECVELRERDESREEMLNEDGRGIEWMKNVEWRRRTICGEG
;
A
#
# COMPACT_ATOMS: atom_id res chain seq x y z
N MET A 1 22.02 32.08 -19.77
CA MET A 1 21.92 33.55 -19.86
C MET A 1 20.49 33.95 -19.59
N VAL A 2 20.28 35.02 -18.83
CA VAL A 2 18.95 35.58 -18.53
C VAL A 2 19.01 37.07 -18.83
N ILE A 3 18.00 37.59 -19.50
CA ILE A 3 17.80 39.02 -19.72
C ILE A 3 16.52 39.45 -19.01
N VAL A 4 16.57 40.57 -18.31
CA VAL A 4 15.46 41.10 -17.50
C VAL A 4 15.30 42.58 -17.83
N ALA A 5 14.06 43.01 -18.08
CA ALA A 5 13.72 44.38 -18.40
C ALA A 5 12.48 44.82 -17.62
N LYS A 6 12.33 46.13 -17.37
CA LYS A 6 11.16 46.68 -16.66
C LYS A 6 9.99 46.94 -17.62
N SER A 7 10.28 47.15 -18.90
CA SER A 7 9.28 47.39 -19.95
C SER A 7 9.42 46.44 -21.14
N GLU A 8 8.32 46.24 -21.86
CA GLU A 8 8.31 45.45 -23.10
C GLU A 8 9.22 46.07 -24.18
N ARG A 9 9.29 47.40 -24.23
CA ARG A 9 10.14 48.12 -25.20
C ARG A 9 11.62 47.82 -24.97
N GLU A 10 12.08 47.95 -23.72
CA GLU A 10 13.46 47.61 -23.32
C GLU A 10 13.78 46.14 -23.61
N MET A 11 12.85 45.23 -23.33
CA MET A 11 13.05 43.80 -23.60
C MET A 11 13.27 43.53 -25.09
N LYS A 12 12.43 44.12 -25.96
CA LYS A 12 12.56 43.99 -27.42
C LYS A 12 13.89 44.55 -27.93
N GLU A 13 14.36 45.66 -27.36
CA GLU A 13 15.64 46.25 -27.72
C GLU A 13 16.83 45.37 -27.27
N MET A 14 16.79 44.87 -26.03
CA MET A 14 17.81 43.95 -25.52
C MET A 14 17.88 42.65 -26.33
N MET A 15 16.73 42.09 -26.75
CA MET A 15 16.69 40.91 -27.61
C MET A 15 17.37 41.15 -28.96
N ARG A 16 17.08 42.27 -29.64
CA ARG A 16 17.74 42.61 -30.92
C ARG A 16 19.24 42.79 -30.78
N ASN A 17 19.69 43.42 -29.70
CA ASN A 17 21.12 43.60 -29.44
C ASN A 17 21.81 42.26 -29.18
N LEU A 18 21.14 41.36 -28.46
CA LEU A 18 21.63 40.03 -28.21
C LEU A 18 21.70 39.19 -29.49
N GLU A 19 20.69 39.28 -30.36
CA GLU A 19 20.65 38.62 -31.66
C GLU A 19 21.85 39.03 -32.53
N LYS A 20 22.14 40.34 -32.63
CA LYS A 20 23.33 40.85 -33.31
C LYS A 20 24.63 40.29 -32.72
N TYR A 21 24.73 40.22 -31.40
CA TYR A 21 25.90 39.70 -30.70
C TYR A 21 26.12 38.20 -30.96
N VAL A 22 25.06 37.41 -30.82
CA VAL A 22 25.06 35.96 -31.06
C VAL A 22 25.42 35.65 -32.51
N ARG A 23 24.84 36.39 -33.46
CA ARG A 23 25.17 36.27 -34.89
C ARG A 23 26.63 36.61 -35.18
N LYS A 24 27.16 37.69 -34.59
CA LYS A 24 28.58 38.07 -34.72
C LYS A 24 29.51 36.96 -34.17
N LYS A 25 29.06 36.23 -33.15
CA LYS A 25 29.79 35.11 -32.55
C LYS A 25 29.55 33.76 -33.25
N LYS A 26 28.73 33.72 -34.31
CA LYS A 26 28.34 32.50 -35.03
C LYS A 26 27.77 31.41 -34.11
N LEU A 27 26.99 31.82 -33.12
CA LEU A 27 26.27 30.93 -32.21
C LEU A 27 24.79 30.86 -32.60
N GLU A 28 24.14 29.73 -32.33
CA GLU A 28 22.70 29.55 -32.54
C GLU A 28 21.98 29.40 -31.20
N VAL A 29 20.79 30.01 -31.09
CA VAL A 29 19.95 29.90 -29.89
C VAL A 29 18.93 28.80 -30.09
N ASN A 30 18.87 27.88 -29.13
CA ASN A 30 17.80 26.89 -29.09
C ASN A 30 16.48 27.56 -28.67
N VAL A 31 15.62 27.87 -29.64
CA VAL A 31 14.34 28.55 -29.43
C VAL A 31 13.37 27.71 -28.60
N GLU A 32 13.42 26.38 -28.70
CA GLU A 32 12.56 25.48 -27.91
C GLU A 32 12.83 25.58 -26.40
N LYS A 33 14.09 25.79 -25.99
CA LYS A 33 14.48 25.96 -24.59
C LYS A 33 14.34 27.39 -24.09
N THR A 34 14.37 28.37 -25.00
CA THR A 34 14.18 29.78 -24.65
C THR A 34 12.70 30.08 -24.44
N LYS A 35 12.36 30.64 -23.28
CA LYS A 35 10.98 31.00 -22.92
C LYS A 35 10.90 32.45 -22.47
N MET A 36 9.76 33.08 -22.74
CA MET A 36 9.44 34.43 -22.27
C MET A 36 8.54 34.35 -21.04
N MET A 37 8.86 35.11 -20.00
CA MET A 37 8.07 35.13 -18.77
C MET A 37 7.84 36.57 -18.33
N VAL A 38 6.58 36.92 -18.05
CA VAL A 38 6.19 38.29 -17.66
C VAL A 38 5.74 38.29 -16.22
N PHE A 39 6.41 39.07 -15.37
CA PHE A 39 6.01 39.25 -13.97
C PHE A 39 4.94 40.34 -13.86
N SER A 40 3.79 40.03 -13.28
CA SER A 40 2.69 40.98 -13.08
C SER A 40 1.94 40.74 -11.77
N LYS A 41 1.65 41.83 -11.05
CA LYS A 41 0.80 41.80 -9.84
C LYS A 41 -0.70 41.78 -10.15
N ARG A 42 -1.13 42.14 -11.37
CA ARG A 42 -2.54 42.14 -11.83
C ARG A 42 -2.76 41.08 -12.92
N LYS A 43 -3.95 40.46 -12.95
CA LYS A 43 -4.41 39.67 -14.11
C LYS A 43 -4.51 40.64 -15.30
N ARG A 44 -3.55 40.61 -16.22
CA ARG A 44 -3.76 41.19 -17.55
C ARG A 44 -4.65 40.22 -18.34
N LYS A 45 -5.59 40.75 -19.14
CA LYS A 45 -6.14 39.99 -20.27
C LYS A 45 -4.94 39.56 -21.14
N ASN A 46 -5.01 38.39 -21.78
CA ASN A 46 -4.00 37.92 -22.72
C ASN A 46 -3.84 38.95 -23.85
N GLU A 47 -3.03 39.98 -23.66
CA GLU A 47 -2.43 40.71 -24.75
C GLU A 47 -1.34 39.78 -25.28
N GLU A 48 -1.63 39.19 -26.44
CA GLU A 48 -0.72 38.37 -27.23
C GLU A 48 0.38 39.25 -27.81
N SER A 49 1.25 39.80 -26.96
CA SER A 49 2.52 40.33 -27.47
C SER A 49 3.27 39.15 -28.08
N GLU A 50 3.36 39.11 -29.41
CA GLU A 50 4.14 38.09 -30.11
C GLU A 50 5.63 38.35 -29.87
N TRP A 51 6.29 37.40 -29.22
CA TRP A 51 7.74 37.40 -29.02
C TRP A 51 8.39 36.56 -30.10
N LYS A 52 9.32 37.15 -30.86
CA LYS A 52 10.03 36.48 -31.96
C LYS A 52 11.53 36.54 -31.73
N TRP A 53 12.22 35.46 -32.09
CA TRP A 53 13.66 35.37 -32.25
C TRP A 53 13.93 35.01 -33.70
N GLU A 54 14.51 35.93 -34.47
CA GLU A 54 14.54 35.84 -35.94
C GLU A 54 13.10 35.64 -36.46
N GLU A 55 12.83 34.54 -37.18
CA GLU A 55 11.49 34.17 -37.67
C GLU A 55 10.71 33.26 -36.72
N SER A 56 11.35 32.74 -35.67
CA SER A 56 10.76 31.75 -34.76
C SER A 56 10.03 32.40 -33.58
N LYS A 57 8.83 31.91 -33.25
CA LYS A 57 8.03 32.40 -32.11
C LYS A 57 8.56 31.83 -30.79
N ILE A 58 8.82 32.70 -29.82
CA ILE A 58 9.18 32.31 -28.45
C ILE A 58 7.90 32.07 -27.64
N GLU A 59 7.81 30.91 -27.01
CA GLU A 59 6.70 30.57 -26.11
C GLU A 59 6.71 31.44 -24.84
N ARG A 60 5.55 32.03 -24.52
CA ARG A 60 5.31 32.69 -23.24
C ARG A 60 4.85 31.65 -22.21
N VAL A 61 5.54 31.61 -21.06
CA VAL A 61 5.24 30.66 -19.98
C VAL A 61 4.84 31.38 -18.70
N SER A 62 3.96 30.75 -17.92
CA SER A 62 3.52 31.26 -16.61
C SER A 62 4.37 30.76 -15.44
N GLU A 63 5.09 29.64 -15.62
CA GLU A 63 6.06 29.10 -14.69
C GLU A 63 7.33 28.71 -15.44
N PHE A 64 8.50 29.05 -14.90
CA PHE A 64 9.79 28.71 -15.51
C PHE A 64 10.79 28.22 -14.47
N LYS A 65 11.54 27.17 -14.81
CA LYS A 65 12.57 26.60 -13.94
C LYS A 65 13.94 27.10 -14.35
N TYR A 66 14.59 27.87 -13.48
CA TYR A 66 15.94 28.38 -13.69
C TYR A 66 16.88 27.88 -12.59
N LEU A 67 17.96 27.21 -12.99
CA LEU A 67 18.97 26.59 -12.10
C LEU A 67 18.42 25.64 -11.03
N GLY A 68 17.17 25.18 -11.16
CA GLY A 68 16.49 24.33 -10.19
C GLY A 68 15.42 25.04 -9.37
N TYR A 69 15.35 26.37 -9.41
CA TYR A 69 14.31 27.18 -8.77
C TYR A 69 13.17 27.48 -9.76
N THR A 70 11.92 27.38 -9.29
CA THR A 70 10.72 27.55 -10.11
C THR A 70 10.09 28.91 -9.82
N PHE A 71 10.13 29.78 -10.81
CA PHE A 71 9.51 31.10 -10.78
C PHE A 71 8.08 31.01 -11.33
N ASN A 72 7.17 31.87 -10.84
CA ASN A 72 5.85 32.07 -11.44
C ASN A 72 5.56 33.55 -11.73
N GLU A 73 4.58 33.85 -12.58
CA GLU A 73 4.29 35.23 -13.04
C GLU A 73 4.02 36.21 -11.88
N ARG A 74 3.57 35.69 -10.73
CA ARG A 74 3.28 36.49 -9.53
C ARG A 74 4.50 36.69 -8.63
N ALA A 75 5.66 36.13 -8.98
CA ALA A 75 6.87 36.11 -8.17
C ALA A 75 6.63 35.58 -6.73
N THR A 76 5.79 34.56 -6.59
CA THR A 76 5.50 33.91 -5.30
C THR A 76 6.26 32.61 -5.15
N VAL A 77 6.67 32.28 -3.93
CA VAL A 77 7.41 31.04 -3.63
C VAL A 77 6.57 29.77 -3.77
N ARG A 78 5.24 29.88 -3.93
CA ARG A 78 4.33 28.72 -3.96
C ARG A 78 4.71 27.69 -5.03
N ALA A 79 5.07 28.14 -6.23
CA ALA A 79 5.46 27.25 -7.31
C ALA A 79 6.73 26.46 -6.95
N GLN A 80 7.72 27.14 -6.37
CA GLN A 80 8.94 26.48 -5.89
C GLN A 80 8.63 25.47 -4.79
N VAL A 81 7.91 25.85 -3.73
CA VAL A 81 7.58 24.94 -2.61
C VAL A 81 6.85 23.70 -3.10
N ARG A 82 5.89 23.85 -4.02
CA ARG A 82 5.19 22.73 -4.63
C ARG A 82 6.15 21.77 -5.35
N GLU A 83 7.10 22.30 -6.13
CA GLU A 83 8.04 21.47 -6.88
C GLU A 83 9.07 20.77 -5.96
N VAL A 84 9.61 21.42 -4.92
CA VAL A 84 10.48 20.73 -3.96
C VAL A 84 9.74 19.69 -3.15
N VAL A 85 8.50 19.94 -2.72
CA VAL A 85 7.66 18.93 -2.04
C VAL A 85 7.37 17.75 -2.97
N ARG A 86 7.09 18.00 -4.26
CA ARG A 86 6.87 16.94 -5.24
C ARG A 86 8.11 16.07 -5.43
N LYS A 87 9.29 16.69 -5.59
CA LYS A 87 10.56 15.98 -5.71
C LYS A 87 10.90 15.20 -4.44
N ALA A 88 10.75 15.82 -3.28
CA ALA A 88 11.00 15.20 -1.98
C ALA A 88 10.10 13.99 -1.76
N ASN A 89 8.81 14.03 -2.11
CA ASN A 89 7.92 12.88 -2.01
C ASN A 89 8.36 11.69 -2.88
N LYS A 90 8.91 11.94 -4.08
CA LYS A 90 9.50 10.88 -4.91
C LYS A 90 10.70 10.25 -4.21
N VAL A 91 11.60 11.08 -3.69
CA VAL A 91 12.79 10.63 -2.95
C VAL A 91 12.40 9.85 -1.69
N VAL A 92 11.40 10.31 -0.94
CA VAL A 92 10.84 9.62 0.23
C VAL A 92 10.42 8.19 -0.11
N GLY A 93 9.74 7.97 -1.25
CA GLY A 93 9.36 6.63 -1.69
C GLY A 93 10.56 5.72 -1.92
N CYS A 94 11.59 6.21 -2.62
CA CYS A 94 12.82 5.47 -2.88
C CYS A 94 13.61 5.18 -1.58
N VAL A 95 13.82 6.22 -0.77
CA VAL A 95 14.53 6.15 0.52
C VAL A 95 13.84 5.19 1.47
N TRP A 96 12.50 5.20 1.49
CA TRP A 96 11.73 4.28 2.32
C TRP A 96 11.98 2.81 1.93
N GLY A 97 11.88 2.47 0.64
CA GLY A 97 12.10 1.11 0.16
C GLY A 97 13.53 0.61 0.36
N ILE A 98 14.53 1.48 0.19
CA ILE A 98 15.93 1.14 0.49
C ILE A 98 16.14 0.97 2.00
N GLY A 99 15.64 1.92 2.78
CA GLY A 99 15.75 1.91 4.23
C GLY A 99 15.09 0.69 4.86
N GLU A 100 13.94 0.22 4.37
CA GLU A 100 13.27 -0.96 4.92
C GLU A 100 14.08 -2.23 4.69
N ARG A 101 14.73 -2.36 3.53
CA ARG A 101 15.56 -3.52 3.20
C ARG A 101 16.89 -3.54 3.93
N MET A 102 17.56 -2.40 4.06
CA MET A 102 18.91 -2.33 4.64
C MET A 102 18.91 -2.03 6.14
N TRP A 103 18.00 -1.17 6.59
CA TRP A 103 17.97 -0.60 7.96
C TRP A 103 16.55 -0.54 8.50
N GLY A 104 15.80 -1.63 8.31
CA GLY A 104 14.49 -1.85 8.91
C GLY A 104 14.49 -1.49 10.40
N GLY A 105 15.51 -2.01 11.10
CA GLY A 105 15.73 -2.00 12.56
C GLY A 105 16.32 -0.73 13.16
N GLU A 106 16.84 0.22 12.38
CA GLU A 106 17.72 1.26 12.93
C GLU A 106 17.13 2.67 12.80
N PHE A 107 16.58 3.20 13.89
CA PHE A 107 15.98 4.54 13.90
C PHE A 107 16.98 5.64 13.51
N GLY A 108 18.19 5.60 14.08
CA GLY A 108 19.24 6.58 13.81
C GLY A 108 19.61 6.66 12.32
N ARG A 109 19.84 5.50 11.68
CA ARG A 109 20.15 5.44 10.25
C ARG A 109 18.97 5.93 9.39
N ARG A 110 17.72 5.63 9.78
CA ARG A 110 16.54 6.16 9.09
C ARG A 110 16.45 7.67 9.15
N MET A 111 16.81 8.27 10.28
CA MET A 111 16.85 9.72 10.41
C MET A 111 17.98 10.32 9.56
N MET A 112 19.16 9.71 9.59
CA MET A 112 20.30 10.13 8.75
C MET A 112 19.94 10.11 7.25
N MET A 113 19.26 9.07 6.78
CA MET A 113 18.80 8.99 5.38
C MET A 113 17.81 10.12 5.04
N PHE A 114 16.89 10.41 5.95
CA PHE A 114 15.95 11.51 5.76
C PHE A 114 16.67 12.85 5.67
N GLU A 115 17.58 13.14 6.60
CA GLU A 115 18.31 14.40 6.65
C GLU A 115 19.25 14.58 5.45
N SER A 116 19.91 13.50 5.00
CA SER A 116 20.85 13.55 3.87
C SER A 116 20.16 13.63 2.50
N MET A 117 19.06 12.88 2.29
CA MET A 117 18.46 12.74 0.96
C MET A 117 17.15 13.52 0.79
N VAL A 118 16.27 13.51 1.79
CA VAL A 118 14.94 14.13 1.68
C VAL A 118 14.99 15.59 2.07
N GLU A 119 15.57 15.88 3.23
CA GLU A 119 15.70 17.24 3.75
C GLU A 119 16.58 18.10 2.83
N SER A 120 17.65 17.56 2.27
CA SER A 120 18.52 18.28 1.32
C SER A 120 17.74 18.79 0.09
N VAL A 121 16.80 17.98 -0.43
CA VAL A 121 15.90 18.37 -1.52
C VAL A 121 14.88 19.40 -1.04
N LEU A 122 14.27 19.19 0.12
CA LEU A 122 13.29 20.13 0.68
C LEU A 122 13.89 21.50 0.95
N MET A 123 15.14 21.56 1.40
CA MET A 123 15.83 22.80 1.78
C MET A 123 16.41 23.57 0.59
N TYR A 124 16.19 23.10 -0.65
CA TYR A 124 16.69 23.78 -1.83
C TYR A 124 16.02 25.15 -2.02
N GLY A 125 16.83 26.21 -1.95
CA GLY A 125 16.37 27.60 -2.01
C GLY A 125 15.77 28.13 -0.70
N ALA A 126 15.94 27.43 0.43
CA ALA A 126 15.46 27.84 1.75
C ALA A 126 15.97 29.23 2.18
N GLU A 127 17.09 29.68 1.61
CA GLU A 127 17.62 31.02 1.78
C GLU A 127 16.61 32.11 1.35
N ILE A 128 15.75 31.80 0.38
CA ILE A 128 14.76 32.72 -0.16
C ILE A 128 13.43 32.60 0.58
N TRP A 129 13.01 31.39 0.97
CA TRP A 129 11.66 31.12 1.46
C TRP A 129 11.53 30.66 2.91
N GLY A 130 12.66 30.42 3.58
CA GLY A 130 12.74 29.79 4.90
C GLY A 130 12.23 30.64 6.06
N TRP A 131 11.92 31.92 5.84
CA TRP A 131 11.37 32.82 6.86
C TRP A 131 9.94 32.50 7.29
N LYS A 132 9.23 31.60 6.60
CA LYS A 132 7.84 31.26 6.95
C LYS A 132 7.61 29.77 6.98
N GLU A 133 6.81 29.36 7.96
CA GLU A 133 6.28 28.00 8.07
C GLU A 133 5.47 27.63 6.83
N ARG A 134 5.80 26.48 6.22
CA ARG A 134 5.07 25.91 5.10
C ARG A 134 4.57 24.54 5.52
N GLU A 135 3.27 24.43 5.80
CA GLU A 135 2.66 23.15 6.21
C GLU A 135 2.95 22.01 5.23
N GLU A 136 3.00 22.31 3.92
CA GLU A 136 3.28 21.34 2.87
C GLU A 136 4.66 20.66 3.05
N VAL A 137 5.64 21.41 3.57
CA VAL A 137 6.99 20.91 3.86
C VAL A 137 6.98 20.09 5.16
N GLU A 138 6.32 20.60 6.20
CA GLU A 138 6.20 19.89 7.48
C GLU A 138 5.47 18.54 7.33
N ARG A 139 4.44 18.48 6.47
CA ARG A 139 3.71 17.24 6.17
C ARG A 139 4.60 16.15 5.59
N VAL A 140 5.67 16.49 4.86
CA VAL A 140 6.62 15.49 4.34
C VAL A 140 7.43 14.88 5.47
N GLN A 141 7.90 15.69 6.42
CA GLN A 141 8.60 15.22 7.63
C GLN A 141 7.67 14.34 8.47
N GLU A 142 6.48 14.83 8.81
CA GLU A 142 5.53 14.08 9.63
C GLU A 142 5.11 12.75 8.98
N LYS A 143 4.92 12.73 7.65
CA LYS A 143 4.64 11.51 6.90
C LYS A 143 5.78 10.50 7.05
N TYR A 144 7.03 10.94 6.91
CA TYR A 144 8.18 10.06 7.07
C TYR A 144 8.31 9.52 8.50
N LEU A 145 8.14 10.39 9.51
CA LEU A 145 8.19 9.98 10.91
C LEU A 145 7.07 8.99 11.27
N ARG A 146 5.85 9.19 10.78
CA ARG A 146 4.75 8.24 10.95
C ARG A 146 5.10 6.85 10.41
N TRP A 147 5.73 6.79 9.24
CA TRP A 147 6.19 5.52 8.66
C TRP A 147 7.25 4.84 9.51
N VAL A 148 8.24 5.60 9.99
CA VAL A 148 9.31 5.08 10.85
C VAL A 148 8.74 4.49 12.15
N LEU A 149 7.80 5.20 12.78
CA LEU A 149 7.12 4.74 14.00
C LEU A 149 6.08 3.65 13.74
N GLY A 150 5.60 3.48 12.51
CA GLY A 150 4.53 2.53 12.18
C GLY A 150 3.16 2.90 12.76
N VAL A 151 2.93 4.18 13.03
CA VAL A 151 1.66 4.71 13.54
C VAL A 151 0.70 5.04 12.41
N ASP A 152 -0.59 5.16 12.73
CA ASP A 152 -1.64 5.41 11.74
C ASP A 152 -1.50 6.82 11.11
N ARG A 153 -2.12 7.04 9.95
CA ARG A 153 -2.03 8.31 9.22
C ARG A 153 -2.69 9.46 9.98
N GLU A 154 -3.70 9.12 10.77
CA GLU A 154 -4.52 10.01 11.59
C GLU A 154 -3.77 10.48 12.84
N THR A 155 -2.66 9.83 13.22
CA THR A 155 -1.87 10.24 14.39
C THR A 155 -1.36 11.67 14.21
N PRO A 156 -1.68 12.59 15.15
CA PRO A 156 -1.31 13.99 15.03
C PRO A 156 0.19 14.22 14.90
N GLY A 157 0.59 15.11 13.99
CA GLY A 157 2.00 15.38 13.69
C GLY A 157 2.82 15.90 14.88
N TYR A 158 2.18 16.60 15.83
CA TYR A 158 2.84 17.09 17.04
C TYR A 158 3.25 15.95 17.99
N ILE A 159 2.45 14.89 18.13
CA ILE A 159 2.81 13.69 18.92
C ILE A 159 3.98 12.98 18.27
N VAL A 160 3.90 12.77 16.95
CA VAL A 160 4.95 12.08 16.19
C VAL A 160 6.29 12.83 16.27
N ARG A 161 6.26 14.16 16.21
CA ARG A 161 7.46 15.00 16.39
C ARG A 161 8.00 14.95 17.81
N GLU A 162 7.13 14.97 18.83
CA GLU A 162 7.55 14.88 20.23
C GLU A 162 8.14 13.51 20.57
N GLU A 163 7.57 12.42 20.04
CA GLU A 163 8.08 11.06 20.24
C GLU A 163 9.47 10.88 19.60
N CYS A 164 9.70 11.51 18.45
CA CYS A 164 10.98 11.46 17.75
C CYS A 164 11.98 12.54 18.20
N LYS A 165 11.58 13.45 19.10
CA LYS A 165 12.32 14.69 19.47
C LYS A 165 12.81 15.49 18.26
N ARG A 166 11.95 15.68 17.26
CA ARG A 166 12.25 16.45 16.05
C ARG A 166 11.51 17.78 16.04
N SER A 167 12.24 18.87 15.81
CA SER A 167 11.65 20.17 15.51
C SER A 167 11.05 20.20 14.10
N LYS A 168 10.18 21.17 13.86
CA LYS A 168 9.75 21.51 12.49
C LYS A 168 10.95 21.80 11.58
N LEU A 169 10.79 21.50 10.29
CA LEU A 169 11.79 21.80 9.26
C LEU A 169 12.00 23.30 9.07
N ARG A 170 10.98 24.11 9.39
CA ARG A 170 11.06 25.58 9.45
C ARG A 170 12.29 26.09 10.20
N VAL A 171 12.64 25.51 11.34
CA VAL A 171 13.80 25.93 12.14
C VAL A 171 15.08 25.91 11.29
N LYS A 172 15.31 24.80 10.58
CA LYS A 172 16.49 24.64 9.71
C LYS A 172 16.41 25.56 8.49
N ALA A 173 15.22 25.77 7.93
CA ALA A 173 15.02 26.69 6.81
C ALA A 173 15.29 28.15 7.21
N GLY A 174 14.79 28.59 8.37
CA GLY A 174 15.05 29.89 8.97
C GLY A 174 16.54 30.10 9.25
N LYS A 175 17.24 29.08 9.78
CA LYS A 175 18.70 29.11 9.96
C LYS A 175 19.44 29.39 8.65
N ARG A 176 19.06 28.72 7.55
CA ARG A 176 19.68 28.93 6.23
C ARG A 176 19.41 30.33 5.70
N ALA A 177 18.19 30.83 5.87
CA ALA A 177 17.81 32.19 5.49
C ALA A 177 18.61 33.23 6.29
N ALA A 178 18.68 33.09 7.62
CA ALA A 178 19.48 33.96 8.48
C ALA A 178 20.97 33.95 8.09
N LYS A 179 21.56 32.77 7.90
CA LYS A 179 22.96 32.62 7.49
C LYS A 179 23.23 33.21 6.10
N PHE A 180 22.25 33.20 5.20
CA PHE A 180 22.35 33.87 3.92
C PHE A 180 22.40 35.39 4.10
N GLU A 181 21.51 35.96 4.91
CA GLU A 181 21.51 37.39 5.20
C GLU A 181 22.79 37.86 5.92
N ASP A 182 23.28 37.10 6.90
CA ASP A 182 24.52 37.41 7.63
C ASP A 182 25.73 37.46 6.66
N ARG A 183 25.78 36.54 5.67
CA ARG A 183 26.81 36.56 4.61
C ARG A 183 26.71 37.80 3.73
N MET A 184 25.50 38.26 3.41
CA MET A 184 25.28 39.45 2.58
C MET A 184 25.65 40.76 3.30
N GLY A 185 25.59 40.78 4.64
CA GLY A 185 26.00 41.93 5.45
C GLY A 185 27.52 42.05 5.67
N GLY A 186 28.26 40.94 5.59
CA GLY A 186 29.67 40.87 6.00
C GLY A 186 30.72 40.84 4.88
N ARG A 187 30.36 40.77 3.59
CA ARG A 187 31.36 40.67 2.49
C ARG A 187 31.02 41.51 1.25
N GLU A 188 32.05 42.10 0.65
CA GLU A 188 32.05 42.77 -0.66
C GLU A 188 32.02 41.80 -1.86
N GLU A 189 31.67 40.52 -1.67
CA GLU A 189 31.93 39.49 -2.69
C GLU A 189 31.04 39.57 -3.93
N CYS A 190 29.92 40.32 -3.91
CA CYS A 190 29.16 40.58 -5.12
C CYS A 190 28.23 41.80 -5.00
N ARG A 191 28.67 42.97 -5.52
CA ARG A 191 27.89 44.23 -5.53
C ARG A 191 26.45 44.05 -6.02
N ILE A 192 26.25 43.24 -7.07
CA ILE A 192 24.93 42.95 -7.64
C ILE A 192 24.01 42.25 -6.65
N LEU A 193 24.50 41.20 -5.97
CA LEU A 193 23.69 40.48 -4.99
C LEU A 193 23.36 41.38 -3.79
N THR A 194 24.30 42.21 -3.36
CA THR A 194 24.11 43.16 -2.25
C THR A 194 23.07 44.24 -2.61
N GLU A 195 23.12 44.78 -3.84
CA GLU A 195 22.10 45.70 -4.34
C GLU A 195 20.73 45.03 -4.51
N CYS A 196 20.66 43.80 -5.05
CA CYS A 196 19.44 43.01 -5.10
C CYS A 196 18.85 42.76 -3.71
N TYR A 197 19.69 42.48 -2.71
CA TYR A 197 19.26 42.28 -1.32
C TYR A 197 18.73 43.58 -0.70
N ARG A 198 19.38 44.72 -0.93
CA ARG A 198 18.88 46.06 -0.50
C ARG A 198 17.53 46.39 -1.11
N GLU A 199 17.33 46.09 -2.39
CA GLU A 199 16.04 46.27 -3.09
C GLU A 199 14.96 45.30 -2.58
N LYS A 200 15.34 44.07 -2.22
CA LYS A 200 14.46 43.07 -1.60
C LYS A 200 13.95 43.55 -0.23
N LYS A 201 14.81 44.21 0.56
CA LYS A 201 14.47 44.72 1.89
C LYS A 201 13.29 45.71 1.86
N LYS A 202 13.13 46.48 0.79
CA LYS A 202 12.04 47.48 0.63
C LYS A 202 10.65 46.87 0.33
N ASN A 203 10.49 45.54 0.27
CA ASN A 203 9.30 44.86 -0.23
C ASN A 203 8.72 43.81 0.75
N ALA A 204 7.59 43.19 0.37
CA ALA A 204 6.74 42.30 1.19
C ALA A 204 7.44 41.13 1.94
N ASP A 205 8.65 40.73 1.55
CA ASP A 205 9.44 39.69 2.24
C ASP A 205 9.92 40.14 3.63
N GLU A 206 10.02 41.45 3.88
CA GLU A 206 10.32 42.02 5.19
C GLU A 206 9.25 41.64 6.23
N LYS A 207 7.98 41.51 5.81
CA LYS A 207 6.88 41.10 6.70
C LYS A 207 6.95 39.63 7.12
N GLU A 208 7.41 38.73 6.25
CA GLU A 208 7.57 37.31 6.62
C GLU A 208 8.74 37.15 7.59
N ARG A 209 9.85 37.83 7.31
CA ARG A 209 11.03 37.88 8.20
C ARG A 209 10.70 38.50 9.56
N GLU A 210 10.04 39.65 9.57
CA GLU A 210 9.63 40.33 10.80
C GLU A 210 8.70 39.45 11.66
N LYS A 211 7.72 38.79 11.05
CA LYS A 211 6.86 37.83 11.77
C LYS A 211 7.65 36.67 12.37
N TYR A 212 8.66 36.18 11.66
CA TYR A 212 9.54 35.13 12.18
C TYR A 212 10.35 35.62 13.38
N CYS A 213 10.96 36.80 13.30
CA CYS A 213 11.73 37.39 14.41
C CYS A 213 10.84 37.66 15.62
N ARG A 214 9.66 38.27 15.42
CA ARG A 214 8.69 38.54 16.49
C ARG A 214 8.21 37.28 17.20
N ARG A 215 7.93 36.20 16.45
CA ARG A 215 7.59 34.88 17.02
C ARG A 215 8.68 34.38 17.96
N ASN A 216 9.94 34.67 17.64
CA ASN A 216 11.12 34.27 18.41
C ASN A 216 11.51 35.28 19.50
N GLY A 217 10.66 36.28 19.76
CA GLY A 217 10.87 37.26 20.83
C GLY A 217 11.75 38.45 20.47
N TYR A 218 12.11 38.64 19.19
CA TYR A 218 12.95 39.76 18.76
C TYR A 218 12.16 40.80 17.97
N ALA A 219 12.29 42.06 18.35
CA ALA A 219 11.80 43.19 17.56
C ALA A 219 12.70 43.43 16.34
N SER A 220 12.15 43.95 15.25
CA SER A 220 12.91 44.23 14.01
C SER A 220 14.14 45.12 14.27
N GLU A 221 14.02 46.11 15.14
CA GLU A 221 15.09 47.05 15.52
C GLU A 221 16.22 46.37 16.30
N GLU A 222 15.87 45.47 17.22
CA GLU A 222 16.86 44.70 17.99
C GLU A 222 17.67 43.76 17.10
N VAL A 223 17.01 43.14 16.12
CA VAL A 223 17.67 42.31 15.11
C VAL A 223 18.65 43.12 14.25
N GLU A 224 18.32 44.37 13.94
CA GLU A 224 19.22 45.26 13.20
C GLU A 224 20.41 45.73 14.03
N ARG A 225 20.19 46.05 15.30
CA ARG A 225 21.25 46.40 16.24
C ARG A 225 22.25 45.25 16.42
N MET A 226 21.76 44.03 16.64
CA MET A 226 22.62 42.84 16.76
C MET A 226 23.49 42.61 15.52
N ARG A 227 22.97 42.95 14.33
CA ARG A 227 23.75 42.89 13.08
C ARG A 227 24.80 43.98 12.97
N ALA A 228 24.45 45.21 13.35
CA ALA A 228 25.39 46.33 13.35
C ALA A 228 26.57 46.05 14.30
N GLU A 229 26.32 45.33 15.40
CA GLU A 229 27.32 44.87 16.36
C GLU A 229 28.11 43.62 15.88
N GLY A 230 27.83 43.09 14.69
CA GLY A 230 28.51 41.91 14.15
C GLY A 230 28.15 40.58 14.82
N ARG A 231 27.08 40.55 15.62
CA ARG A 231 26.64 39.35 16.35
C ARG A 231 26.02 38.34 15.37
N TRP A 232 26.44 37.08 15.47
CA TRP A 232 25.98 36.01 14.58
C TRP A 232 24.55 35.56 14.92
N MET A 233 23.60 36.23 14.28
CA MET A 233 22.16 36.10 14.52
C MET A 233 21.61 34.70 14.19
N CYS A 234 22.17 34.00 13.20
CA CYS A 234 21.62 32.73 12.73
C CYS A 234 21.61 31.59 13.78
N ALA A 235 22.57 31.54 14.70
CA ALA A 235 22.62 30.50 15.73
C ALA A 235 21.56 30.75 16.81
N GLU A 236 21.55 31.98 17.36
CA GLU A 236 20.66 32.40 18.44
C GLU A 236 19.18 32.34 18.03
N LEU A 237 18.83 32.84 16.84
CA LEU A 237 17.46 32.74 16.31
C LEU A 237 17.02 31.29 16.08
N SER A 238 17.94 30.40 15.72
CA SER A 238 17.59 28.99 15.48
C SER A 238 17.33 28.24 16.78
N GLU A 239 18.05 28.56 17.85
CA GLU A 239 17.84 27.97 19.17
C GLU A 239 16.52 28.43 19.76
N ARG A 240 16.27 29.74 19.75
CA ARG A 240 14.98 30.32 20.14
C ARG A 240 13.81 29.70 19.39
N ASP A 241 13.95 29.47 18.08
CA ASP A 241 12.88 28.85 17.29
C ASP A 241 12.63 27.38 17.61
N ARG A 242 13.67 26.64 18.05
CA ARG A 242 13.48 25.28 18.58
C ARG A 242 12.75 25.29 19.90
N ASP A 243 13.08 26.23 20.78
CA ASP A 243 12.46 26.34 22.10
C ASP A 243 10.98 26.74 21.97
N THR A 244 10.68 27.74 21.14
CA THR A 244 9.30 28.12 20.82
C THR A 244 8.54 26.95 20.18
N ASP A 245 9.13 26.22 19.22
CA ASP A 245 8.50 25.02 18.64
C ASP A 245 8.26 23.91 19.67
N LYS A 246 9.19 23.69 20.62
CA LYS A 246 9.02 22.73 21.73
C LYS A 246 7.88 23.16 22.66
N GLN A 247 7.78 24.44 22.99
CA GLN A 247 6.70 24.99 23.81
C GLN A 247 5.34 24.87 23.13
N GLU A 248 5.19 25.36 21.89
CA GLU A 248 3.97 25.24 21.09
C GLU A 248 3.53 23.77 20.97
N ARG A 249 4.49 22.85 20.80
CA ARG A 249 4.21 21.42 20.69
C ARG A 249 3.71 20.81 22.00
N ARG A 250 4.30 21.18 23.15
CA ARG A 250 3.86 20.71 24.48
C ARG A 250 2.50 21.28 24.88
N GLU A 251 2.23 22.54 24.57
CA GLU A 251 0.92 23.16 24.78
C GLU A 251 -0.17 22.43 23.98
N ARG A 252 0.09 22.14 22.69
CA ARG A 252 -0.83 21.35 21.86
C ARG A 252 -1.06 19.93 22.36
N ILE A 253 -0.09 19.32 23.04
CA ILE A 253 -0.25 18.01 23.68
C ILE A 253 -1.19 18.12 24.88
N ARG A 254 -1.01 19.14 25.74
CA ARG A 254 -1.86 19.39 26.90
C ARG A 254 -3.32 19.66 26.52
N GLU A 255 -3.54 20.37 25.42
CA GLU A 255 -4.88 20.69 24.92
C GLU A 255 -5.48 19.60 24.01
N ALA A 256 -4.74 18.53 23.72
CA ALA A 256 -5.15 17.54 22.74
C ALA A 256 -6.37 16.73 23.21
N ARG A 257 -7.37 16.60 22.34
CA ARG A 257 -8.46 15.62 22.53
C ARG A 257 -8.01 14.18 22.28
N TYR A 258 -7.01 13.99 21.42
CA TYR A 258 -6.46 12.69 21.06
C TYR A 258 -5.32 12.32 22.03
N ASN A 259 -5.36 11.12 22.60
CA ASN A 259 -4.35 10.62 23.55
C ASN A 259 -4.06 11.62 24.68
N ARG A 260 -5.10 11.96 25.46
CA ARG A 260 -5.04 12.96 26.54
C ARG A 260 -3.93 12.70 27.54
N GLU A 261 -3.56 11.44 27.72
CA GLU A 261 -2.55 11.01 28.66
C GLU A 261 -1.15 10.86 28.04
N TYR A 262 -0.95 11.28 26.79
CA TYR A 262 0.36 11.21 26.13
C TYR A 262 1.45 11.89 26.97
N GLU A 263 1.12 12.99 27.67
CA GLU A 263 2.05 13.72 28.53
C GLU A 263 2.70 12.83 29.61
N ARG A 264 1.98 11.84 30.16
CA ARG A 264 2.53 10.88 31.13
C ARG A 264 3.62 9.98 30.55
N CYS A 265 3.75 9.91 29.23
CA CYS A 265 4.74 9.11 28.54
C CYS A 265 5.85 9.97 27.91
N VAL A 266 5.77 11.30 27.94
CA VAL A 266 6.75 12.17 27.28
C VAL A 266 8.11 12.06 27.97
N THR A 267 9.14 11.79 27.19
CA THR A 267 10.55 11.77 27.63
C THR A 267 11.21 13.14 27.38
N GLU A 268 12.36 13.44 27.99
CA GLU A 268 13.15 14.62 27.60
C GLU A 268 13.96 14.36 26.33
N ASP A 269 14.61 13.21 26.25
CA ASP A 269 15.40 12.78 25.09
C ASP A 269 14.67 11.76 24.20
N VAL A 270 15.31 11.32 23.12
CA VAL A 270 14.77 10.30 22.23
C VAL A 270 14.56 9.01 23.04
N PRO A 271 13.33 8.47 23.11
CA PRO A 271 13.04 7.27 23.90
C PRO A 271 13.96 6.09 23.57
N VAL A 272 14.46 5.41 24.60
CA VAL A 272 15.42 4.31 24.48
C VAL A 272 14.93 3.21 23.54
N TYR A 273 13.64 2.88 23.57
CA TYR A 273 13.08 1.83 22.73
C TYR A 273 13.30 2.05 21.23
N LEU A 274 13.41 3.30 20.75
CA LEU A 274 13.64 3.58 19.34
C LEU A 274 15.00 3.05 18.85
N GLY A 275 15.93 2.80 19.77
CA GLY A 275 17.22 2.15 19.51
C GLY A 275 17.17 0.61 19.47
N ARG A 276 16.05 -0.04 19.80
CA ARG A 276 15.94 -1.51 19.78
C ARG A 276 16.06 -2.09 18.36
N GLU A 277 16.74 -3.22 18.21
CA GLU A 277 16.94 -3.84 16.90
C GLU A 277 15.64 -4.33 16.24
N SER A 278 14.70 -4.82 17.04
CA SER A 278 13.44 -5.39 16.53
C SER A 278 12.49 -4.30 16.02
N THR A 279 12.36 -4.21 14.70
CA THR A 279 11.41 -3.31 14.02
C THR A 279 9.97 -3.51 14.49
N LYS A 280 9.55 -4.77 14.72
CA LYS A 280 8.20 -5.08 15.16
C LYS A 280 7.94 -4.55 16.57
N GLU A 281 8.90 -4.72 17.47
CA GLU A 281 8.83 -4.22 18.84
C GLU A 281 8.82 -2.70 18.91
N ARG A 282 9.69 -2.04 18.14
CA ARG A 282 9.72 -0.56 18.07
C ARG A 282 8.40 0.02 17.59
N LYS A 283 7.89 -0.49 16.47
CA LYS A 283 6.62 -0.04 15.92
C LYS A 283 5.47 -0.32 16.88
N MET A 284 5.46 -1.48 17.54
CA MET A 284 4.47 -1.81 18.58
C MET A 284 4.50 -0.79 19.72
N MET A 285 5.68 -0.54 20.32
CA MET A 285 5.82 0.42 21.40
C MET A 285 5.40 1.83 20.99
N ALA A 286 5.82 2.28 19.81
CA ALA A 286 5.43 3.58 19.28
C ALA A 286 3.91 3.67 19.10
N ARG A 287 3.24 2.62 18.62
CA ARG A 287 1.78 2.58 18.47
C ARG A 287 1.05 2.66 19.81
N PHE A 288 1.52 1.96 20.84
CA PHE A 288 0.94 2.07 22.18
C PHE A 288 1.16 3.47 22.77
N ARG A 289 2.40 3.98 22.75
CA ARG A 289 2.73 5.31 23.30
C ARG A 289 2.02 6.44 22.58
N CYS A 290 1.90 6.38 21.25
CA CYS A 290 1.19 7.37 20.45
C CYS A 290 -0.34 7.19 20.46
N GLY A 291 -0.88 6.25 21.25
CA GLY A 291 -2.33 6.09 21.44
C GLY A 291 -3.07 5.40 20.29
N ASN A 292 -2.36 4.80 19.33
CA ASN A 292 -2.98 4.08 18.20
C ASN A 292 -3.66 2.78 18.63
N GLU A 293 -3.24 2.21 19.75
CA GLU A 293 -3.73 0.94 20.26
C GLU A 293 -4.98 1.05 21.15
N GLU A 294 -5.46 2.27 21.41
CA GLU A 294 -6.68 2.57 22.15
C GLU A 294 -7.73 3.11 21.17
N ARG A 295 -8.90 2.47 21.11
CA ARG A 295 -10.00 3.02 20.29
C ARG A 295 -10.62 4.26 20.91
N GLU A 296 -10.53 4.44 22.23
CA GLU A 296 -11.06 5.62 22.90
C GLU A 296 -10.42 6.92 22.39
N ASN A 297 -9.14 6.88 22.00
CA ASN A 297 -8.44 8.04 21.44
C ASN A 297 -9.01 8.50 20.08
N LYS A 298 -9.77 7.64 19.40
CA LYS A 298 -10.35 7.92 18.08
C LYS A 298 -11.73 8.55 18.25
N TYR A 299 -11.74 9.75 18.84
CA TYR A 299 -12.94 10.51 19.23
C TYR A 299 -13.91 10.84 18.08
N TRP A 300 -13.49 10.64 16.82
CA TRP A 300 -14.32 10.80 15.63
C TRP A 300 -15.11 9.53 15.26
N MET A 301 -14.90 8.41 15.96
CA MET A 301 -15.71 7.20 15.81
C MET A 301 -16.93 7.20 16.74
N GLU A 302 -17.94 6.44 16.36
CA GLU A 302 -19.14 6.21 17.18
C GLU A 302 -18.77 5.54 18.51
N GLU A 303 -19.60 5.73 19.53
CA GLU A 303 -19.31 5.25 20.89
C GLU A 303 -19.19 3.73 20.97
N GLU A 304 -20.05 3.00 20.26
CA GLU A 304 -19.99 1.53 20.16
C GLU A 304 -18.70 1.02 19.52
N GLU A 305 -18.13 1.78 18.57
CA GLU A 305 -16.89 1.42 17.91
C GLU A 305 -15.67 1.62 18.81
N ARG A 306 -15.78 2.48 19.82
CA ARG A 306 -14.74 2.77 20.82
C ARG A 306 -14.66 1.75 21.94
N MET A 307 -15.59 0.80 21.99
CA MET A 307 -15.58 -0.31 22.95
C MET A 307 -14.39 -1.25 22.74
N CYS A 308 -13.97 -1.90 23.82
CA CYS A 308 -12.86 -2.85 23.85
C CYS A 308 -13.03 -3.96 22.80
N ARG A 309 -12.04 -4.12 21.92
CA ARG A 309 -11.99 -5.20 20.92
C ARG A 309 -12.05 -6.59 21.53
N MET A 310 -11.61 -6.73 22.79
CA MET A 310 -11.58 -8.02 23.49
C MET A 310 -12.93 -8.28 24.18
N CYS A 311 -13.25 -7.61 25.30
CA CYS A 311 -14.47 -7.89 26.06
C CYS A 311 -15.75 -7.19 25.56
N ARG A 312 -15.65 -6.01 24.91
CA ARG A 312 -16.78 -5.13 24.51
C ARG A 312 -17.62 -4.56 25.66
N GLU A 313 -17.17 -4.67 26.90
CA GLU A 313 -17.92 -4.21 28.08
C GLU A 313 -17.63 -2.75 28.43
N GLU A 314 -16.38 -2.32 28.23
CA GLU A 314 -15.94 -0.94 28.50
C GLU A 314 -15.21 -0.33 27.29
N ARG A 315 -14.96 0.98 27.34
CA ARG A 315 -14.18 1.72 26.34
C ARG A 315 -12.74 1.22 26.29
N GLU A 316 -12.17 1.14 25.08
CA GLU A 316 -10.83 0.58 24.88
C GLU A 316 -9.73 1.57 25.28
N THR A 317 -9.34 1.55 26.55
CA THR A 317 -8.17 2.25 27.12
C THR A 317 -7.07 1.28 27.53
N ILE A 318 -5.84 1.78 27.69
CA ILE A 318 -4.72 0.99 28.22
C ILE A 318 -5.01 0.52 29.65
N GLU A 319 -5.57 1.38 30.48
CA GLU A 319 -5.93 1.06 31.87
C GLU A 319 -6.95 -0.08 31.94
N HIS A 320 -7.99 -0.03 31.09
CA HIS A 320 -8.94 -1.13 30.95
C HIS A 320 -8.24 -2.40 30.49
N MET A 321 -7.40 -2.36 29.45
CA MET A 321 -6.69 -3.55 28.97
C MET A 321 -5.66 -4.12 29.96
N TRP A 322 -5.17 -3.30 30.89
CA TRP A 322 -4.20 -3.69 31.89
C TRP A 322 -4.85 -4.36 33.11
N ARG A 323 -5.98 -3.83 33.60
CA ARG A 323 -6.64 -4.31 34.83
C ARG A 323 -8.12 -4.67 34.66
N GLY A 324 -8.88 -3.93 33.86
CA GLY A 324 -10.34 -4.06 33.76
C GLY A 324 -10.86 -5.06 32.72
N CYS A 325 -10.01 -5.57 31.84
CA CYS A 325 -10.48 -6.40 30.72
C CYS A 325 -10.59 -7.87 31.14
N GLY A 326 -11.81 -8.39 31.23
CA GLY A 326 -12.07 -9.81 31.58
C GLY A 326 -11.46 -10.85 30.61
N GLU A 327 -10.90 -10.41 29.48
CA GLU A 327 -10.19 -11.26 28.50
C GLU A 327 -8.66 -11.28 28.70
N MET A 328 -8.15 -10.49 29.64
CA MET A 328 -6.75 -10.35 30.03
C MET A 328 -6.57 -10.78 31.50
N ARG A 329 -5.34 -11.13 31.87
CA ARG A 329 -5.01 -11.38 33.28
C ARG A 329 -4.98 -10.05 34.03
N GLU A 330 -5.59 -10.02 35.21
CA GLU A 330 -5.48 -8.90 36.14
C GLU A 330 -4.02 -8.73 36.58
N ARG A 331 -3.58 -7.46 36.67
CA ARG A 331 -2.20 -7.07 36.97
C ARG A 331 -2.20 -5.99 38.04
N GLU A 332 -1.09 -5.85 38.72
CA GLU A 332 -0.86 -4.79 39.72
C GLU A 332 -1.12 -3.41 39.13
N GLU A 333 -1.64 -2.51 39.96
CA GLU A 333 -1.90 -1.13 39.59
C GLU A 333 -0.59 -0.43 39.24
N LYS A 334 -0.54 0.09 38.01
CA LYS A 334 0.58 0.86 37.47
C LYS A 334 0.03 2.05 36.71
N GLU A 335 0.74 3.16 36.79
CA GLU A 335 0.39 4.31 35.96
C GLU A 335 0.73 4.06 34.49
N ARG A 336 0.04 4.77 33.58
CA ARG A 336 0.31 4.71 32.14
C ARG A 336 1.79 4.91 31.79
N GLY A 337 2.47 5.84 32.45
CA GLY A 337 3.90 6.11 32.23
C GLY A 337 4.80 4.93 32.58
N GLU A 338 4.42 4.13 33.57
CA GLU A 338 5.15 2.94 33.99
C GLU A 338 4.87 1.76 33.06
N ILE A 339 3.62 1.61 32.59
CA ILE A 339 3.23 0.59 31.61
C ILE A 339 3.90 0.87 30.26
N LEU A 340 3.86 2.14 29.83
CA LEU A 340 4.39 2.59 28.54
C LEU A 340 5.78 3.22 28.67
N ASN A 341 6.62 2.68 29.54
CA ASN A 341 7.97 3.22 29.79
C ASN A 341 8.87 3.21 28.54
N GLU A 342 9.88 4.07 28.54
CA GLU A 342 10.77 4.27 27.38
C GLU A 342 11.72 3.10 27.13
N ASP A 343 12.00 2.31 28.16
CA ASP A 343 12.88 1.14 28.16
C ASP A 343 12.17 -0.13 27.68
N GLY A 344 10.83 -0.16 27.68
CA GLY A 344 10.01 -1.23 27.12
C GLY A 344 9.94 -2.49 27.99
N ARG A 345 9.94 -2.34 29.32
CA ARG A 345 9.82 -3.49 30.25
C ARG A 345 8.55 -4.30 30.02
N GLU A 346 7.44 -3.62 29.75
CA GLU A 346 6.12 -4.27 29.58
C GLU A 346 5.79 -4.66 28.13
N ILE A 347 6.80 -4.77 27.26
CA ILE A 347 6.59 -5.17 25.86
C ILE A 347 6.01 -6.59 25.73
N GLY A 348 6.26 -7.44 26.73
CA GLY A 348 5.67 -8.78 26.82
C GLY A 348 4.14 -8.72 26.89
N TRP A 349 3.60 -7.80 27.70
CA TRP A 349 2.17 -7.54 27.78
C TRP A 349 1.60 -6.98 26.47
N MET A 350 2.30 -6.04 25.82
CA MET A 350 1.86 -5.52 24.50
C MET A 350 1.71 -6.64 23.45
N LYS A 351 2.66 -7.59 23.43
CA LYS A 351 2.60 -8.79 22.57
C LYS A 351 1.42 -9.70 22.94
N GLU A 352 1.13 -9.86 24.23
CA GLU A 352 -0.01 -10.62 24.73
C GLU A 352 -1.33 -10.01 24.25
N VAL A 353 -1.51 -8.70 24.40
CA VAL A 353 -2.69 -7.96 23.90
C VAL A 353 -2.90 -8.19 22.41
N TRP A 354 -1.86 -8.03 21.59
CA TRP A 354 -1.97 -8.26 20.13
C TRP A 354 -2.36 -9.71 19.80
N LYS A 355 -1.74 -10.70 20.44
CA LYS A 355 -2.06 -12.12 20.24
C LYS A 355 -3.50 -12.43 20.67
N ARG A 356 -3.97 -11.86 21.79
CA ARG A 356 -5.31 -12.09 22.31
C ARG A 356 -6.37 -11.52 21.37
N ARG A 357 -6.17 -10.27 20.90
CA ARG A 357 -7.03 -9.63 19.90
C ARG A 357 -7.12 -10.46 18.62
N GLU A 358 -5.99 -10.89 18.07
CA GLU A 358 -5.97 -11.70 16.85
C GLU A 358 -6.74 -13.01 17.03
N ARG A 359 -6.62 -13.67 18.19
CA ARG A 359 -7.36 -14.89 18.51
C ARG A 359 -8.88 -14.64 18.57
N ILE A 360 -9.30 -13.63 19.31
CA ILE A 360 -10.73 -13.27 19.46
C ILE A 360 -11.33 -12.86 18.10
N GLU A 361 -10.60 -12.10 17.29
CA GLU A 361 -11.05 -11.75 15.94
C GLU A 361 -11.17 -12.97 15.03
N LYS A 362 -10.22 -13.93 15.09
CA LYS A 362 -10.33 -15.20 14.38
C LYS A 362 -11.55 -16.01 14.83
N GLU A 363 -11.75 -16.16 16.14
CA GLU A 363 -12.92 -16.87 16.69
C GLU A 363 -14.23 -16.20 16.28
N ARG A 364 -14.32 -14.87 16.33
CA ARG A 364 -15.51 -14.11 15.89
C ARG A 364 -15.71 -14.20 14.39
N GLY A 365 -14.64 -14.14 13.60
CA GLY A 365 -14.68 -14.33 12.14
C GLY A 365 -15.15 -15.74 11.78
N GLU A 366 -14.69 -16.76 12.49
CA GLU A 366 -15.17 -18.14 12.36
C GLU A 366 -16.64 -18.27 12.79
N ARG A 367 -17.09 -17.61 13.87
CA ARG A 367 -18.51 -17.60 14.27
C ARG A 367 -19.40 -16.89 13.24
N LYS A 368 -18.97 -15.75 12.69
CA LYS A 368 -19.76 -14.95 11.74
C LYS A 368 -19.78 -15.50 10.31
N PHE A 369 -18.68 -16.10 9.85
CA PHE A 369 -18.49 -16.49 8.45
C PHE A 369 -18.05 -17.95 8.28
N GLY A 370 -17.87 -18.71 9.36
CA GLY A 370 -17.50 -20.13 9.30
C GLY A 370 -18.60 -21.03 8.77
N HIS A 371 -19.85 -20.62 8.94
CA HIS A 371 -21.02 -21.43 8.60
C HIS A 371 -21.48 -21.31 7.15
N ASP A 372 -21.02 -20.31 6.39
CA ASP A 372 -21.54 -20.04 5.04
C ASP A 372 -20.45 -20.17 3.97
N PHE A 373 -20.54 -21.23 3.16
CA PHE A 373 -19.64 -21.47 2.02
C PHE A 373 -19.71 -20.33 1.00
N ARG A 374 -20.90 -19.84 0.66
CA ARG A 374 -21.08 -18.79 -0.37
C ARG A 374 -20.44 -17.48 0.06
N ARG A 375 -20.59 -17.08 1.32
CA ARG A 375 -19.93 -15.86 1.85
C ARG A 375 -18.41 -15.97 1.82
N ARG A 376 -17.84 -17.14 2.10
CA ARG A 376 -16.38 -17.36 2.01
C ARG A 376 -15.88 -17.19 0.58
N ILE A 377 -16.56 -17.78 -0.40
CA ILE A 377 -16.23 -17.61 -1.82
C ILE A 377 -16.38 -16.14 -2.23
N MET A 378 -17.46 -15.47 -1.83
CA MET A 378 -17.67 -14.04 -2.10
C MET A 378 -16.55 -13.17 -1.53
N MET A 379 -16.08 -13.45 -0.30
CA MET A 379 -14.96 -12.73 0.30
C MET A 379 -13.66 -12.96 -0.46
N PHE A 380 -13.39 -14.20 -0.89
CA PHE A 380 -12.24 -14.49 -1.72
C PHE A 380 -12.30 -13.70 -3.04
N ASP A 381 -13.45 -13.69 -3.71
CA ASP A 381 -13.64 -12.97 -4.96
C ASP A 381 -13.45 -11.45 -4.79
N SER A 382 -14.01 -10.91 -3.71
CA SER A 382 -13.97 -9.47 -3.43
C SER A 382 -12.59 -8.98 -2.99
N LEU A 383 -11.89 -9.74 -2.14
CA LEU A 383 -10.68 -9.28 -1.45
C LEU A 383 -9.39 -9.84 -2.03
N VAL A 384 -9.40 -11.10 -2.49
CA VAL A 384 -8.20 -11.81 -2.92
C VAL A 384 -8.11 -11.84 -4.44
N LYS A 385 -9.16 -12.31 -5.12
CA LYS A 385 -9.21 -12.36 -6.60
C LYS A 385 -9.08 -10.96 -7.19
N SER A 386 -9.66 -9.93 -6.57
CA SER A 386 -9.52 -8.53 -7.03
C SER A 386 -8.07 -8.06 -7.10
N VAL A 387 -7.26 -8.37 -6.08
CA VAL A 387 -5.82 -8.05 -6.03
C VAL A 387 -5.04 -8.91 -7.02
N MET A 388 -5.35 -10.20 -7.10
CA MET A 388 -4.70 -11.13 -8.04
C MET A 388 -4.92 -10.71 -9.50
N MET A 389 -6.04 -10.07 -9.82
CA MET A 389 -6.37 -9.64 -11.18
C MET A 389 -5.79 -8.27 -11.56
N TYR A 390 -4.92 -7.70 -10.72
CA TYR A 390 -4.27 -6.43 -11.05
C TYR A 390 -3.35 -6.58 -12.27
N GLY A 391 -3.64 -5.82 -13.33
CA GLY A 391 -2.90 -5.87 -14.59
C GLY A 391 -3.19 -7.10 -15.45
N ALA A 392 -4.25 -7.86 -15.16
CA ALA A 392 -4.67 -9.02 -15.94
C ALA A 392 -4.94 -8.69 -17.41
N GLU A 393 -5.21 -7.42 -17.72
CA GLU A 393 -5.32 -6.89 -19.08
C GLU A 393 -4.04 -7.11 -19.92
N ILE A 394 -2.88 -7.22 -19.28
CA ILE A 394 -1.57 -7.38 -19.92
C ILE A 394 -1.11 -8.84 -19.91
N TRP A 395 -1.18 -9.50 -18.74
CA TRP A 395 -0.64 -10.86 -18.55
C TRP A 395 -1.69 -11.98 -18.67
N GLY A 396 -2.98 -11.65 -18.83
CA GLY A 396 -4.09 -12.60 -18.76
C GLY A 396 -4.17 -13.66 -19.86
N TRP A 397 -3.28 -13.59 -20.85
CA TRP A 397 -3.15 -14.59 -21.93
C TRP A 397 -2.51 -15.90 -21.48
N ARG A 398 -1.70 -15.85 -20.41
CA ARG A 398 -0.95 -17.00 -19.89
C ARG A 398 -1.57 -17.56 -18.61
N GLU A 399 -1.48 -18.88 -18.48
CA GLU A 399 -1.76 -19.57 -17.22
C GLU A 399 -0.68 -19.29 -16.17
N GLN A 400 -1.12 -18.81 -15.00
CA GLN A 400 -0.26 -18.49 -13.88
C GLN A 400 -0.44 -19.53 -12.78
N GLU A 401 0.38 -20.59 -12.81
CA GLU A 401 0.29 -21.69 -11.82
C GLU A 401 0.34 -21.21 -10.37
N GLY A 402 1.12 -20.15 -10.09
CA GLY A 402 1.18 -19.54 -8.76
C GLY A 402 -0.16 -18.97 -8.30
N LEU A 403 -0.93 -18.34 -9.20
CA LEU A 403 -2.25 -17.78 -8.90
C LEU A 403 -3.31 -18.87 -8.76
N GLU A 404 -3.30 -19.86 -9.65
CA GLU A 404 -4.18 -21.04 -9.55
C GLU A 404 -3.90 -21.82 -8.25
N GLY A 405 -2.63 -21.89 -7.83
CA GLY A 405 -2.22 -22.46 -6.55
C GLY A 405 -2.77 -21.72 -5.32
N VAL A 406 -2.95 -20.40 -5.39
CA VAL A 406 -3.58 -19.62 -4.30
C VAL A 406 -5.07 -19.96 -4.19
N GLN A 407 -5.78 -19.98 -5.32
CA GLN A 407 -7.20 -20.39 -5.34
C GLN A 407 -7.35 -21.84 -4.85
N GLY A 408 -6.54 -22.77 -5.34
CA GLY A 408 -6.55 -24.16 -4.91
C GLY A 408 -6.30 -24.33 -3.40
N LYS A 409 -5.31 -23.63 -2.84
CA LYS A 409 -5.05 -23.64 -1.39
C LYS A 409 -6.23 -23.11 -0.58
N TYR A 410 -6.86 -22.03 -1.04
CA TYR A 410 -8.02 -21.47 -0.38
C TYR A 410 -9.21 -22.44 -0.40
N LEU A 411 -9.54 -23.02 -1.56
CA LEU A 411 -10.65 -23.97 -1.70
C LEU A 411 -10.42 -25.24 -0.88
N LYS A 412 -9.18 -25.77 -0.85
CA LYS A 412 -8.82 -26.90 0.03
C LYS A 412 -9.11 -26.59 1.50
N TRP A 413 -8.74 -25.40 1.95
CA TRP A 413 -9.00 -24.95 3.32
C TRP A 413 -10.50 -24.76 3.60
N VAL A 414 -11.27 -24.25 2.64
CA VAL A 414 -12.73 -24.09 2.78
C VAL A 414 -13.44 -25.45 2.87
N LEU A 415 -13.04 -26.42 2.05
CA LEU A 415 -13.57 -27.79 2.07
C LEU A 415 -13.04 -28.63 3.23
N GLY A 416 -11.92 -28.23 3.85
CA GLY A 416 -11.27 -28.99 4.92
C GLY A 416 -10.59 -30.28 4.44
N VAL A 417 -10.13 -30.30 3.18
CA VAL A 417 -9.40 -31.43 2.58
C VAL A 417 -7.89 -31.25 2.73
N ASP A 418 -7.15 -32.36 2.65
CA ASP A 418 -5.70 -32.40 2.80
C ASP A 418 -4.99 -31.51 1.77
N ARG A 419 -3.80 -31.01 2.09
CA ARG A 419 -3.01 -30.16 1.17
C ARG A 419 -2.60 -30.91 -0.10
N GLU A 420 -2.43 -32.22 0.02
CA GLU A 420 -2.05 -33.18 -1.01
C GLU A 420 -3.20 -33.49 -1.97
N THR A 421 -4.45 -33.14 -1.62
CA THR A 421 -5.62 -33.35 -2.48
C THR A 421 -5.41 -32.66 -3.83
N PRO A 422 -5.58 -33.33 -4.98
CA PRO A 422 -5.34 -32.71 -6.28
C PRO A 422 -6.25 -31.50 -6.52
N GLY A 423 -5.68 -30.40 -7.06
CA GLY A 423 -6.42 -29.16 -7.28
C GLY A 423 -7.59 -29.30 -8.26
N TYR A 424 -7.48 -30.16 -9.27
CA TYR A 424 -8.54 -30.38 -10.26
C TYR A 424 -9.82 -30.99 -9.64
N ILE A 425 -9.71 -31.82 -8.61
CA ILE A 425 -10.88 -32.38 -7.89
C ILE A 425 -11.58 -31.26 -7.12
N VAL A 426 -10.81 -30.45 -6.39
CA VAL A 426 -11.34 -29.35 -5.58
C VAL A 426 -12.01 -28.27 -6.45
N MET A 427 -11.44 -27.98 -7.61
CA MET A 427 -12.03 -27.06 -8.59
C MET A 427 -13.34 -27.61 -9.17
N GLU A 428 -13.38 -28.91 -9.46
CA GLU A 428 -14.58 -29.57 -9.98
C GLU A 428 -15.68 -29.72 -8.92
N GLU A 429 -15.35 -29.97 -7.66
CA GLU A 429 -16.31 -30.08 -6.56
C GLU A 429 -16.92 -28.72 -6.21
N THR A 430 -16.15 -27.64 -6.36
CA THR A 430 -16.62 -26.27 -6.08
C THR A 430 -17.21 -25.57 -7.30
N LYS A 431 -17.19 -26.21 -8.48
CA LYS A 431 -17.62 -25.64 -9.77
C LYS A 431 -17.02 -24.25 -10.04
N ARG A 432 -15.74 -24.09 -9.68
CA ARG A 432 -15.03 -22.82 -9.83
C ARG A 432 -14.24 -22.81 -11.13
N ASP A 433 -14.39 -21.71 -11.85
CA ASP A 433 -13.50 -21.36 -12.96
C ASP A 433 -12.07 -21.12 -12.44
N GLY A 434 -11.08 -21.49 -13.25
CA GLY A 434 -9.69 -21.09 -13.03
C GLY A 434 -9.54 -19.57 -13.09
N ILE A 435 -8.54 -19.04 -12.39
CA ILE A 435 -8.13 -17.63 -12.47
C ILE A 435 -7.92 -17.21 -13.92
N ARG A 436 -7.36 -18.11 -14.74
CA ARG A 436 -7.08 -17.86 -16.16
C ARG A 436 -8.31 -17.42 -16.96
N ILE A 437 -9.49 -17.98 -16.70
CA ILE A 437 -10.71 -17.63 -17.46
C ILE A 437 -11.07 -16.15 -17.26
N GLU A 438 -11.03 -15.69 -16.01
CA GLU A 438 -11.29 -14.28 -15.70
C GLU A 438 -10.18 -13.36 -16.24
N ALA A 439 -8.93 -13.80 -16.14
CA ALA A 439 -7.79 -13.03 -16.65
C ALA A 439 -7.87 -12.87 -18.17
N GLY A 440 -8.16 -13.95 -18.90
CA GLY A 440 -8.42 -13.94 -20.34
C GLY A 440 -9.61 -13.05 -20.69
N LYS A 441 -10.72 -13.14 -19.94
CA LYS A 441 -11.88 -12.25 -20.11
C LYS A 441 -11.52 -10.76 -19.96
N ARG A 442 -10.62 -10.40 -19.04
CA ARG A 442 -10.15 -9.01 -18.89
C ARG A 442 -9.23 -8.58 -20.02
N ALA A 443 -8.35 -9.47 -20.47
CA ALA A 443 -7.43 -9.22 -21.57
C ALA A 443 -8.18 -9.02 -22.91
N ILE A 444 -9.15 -9.89 -23.23
CA ILE A 444 -9.98 -9.76 -24.44
C ILE A 444 -10.79 -8.46 -24.40
N ARG A 445 -11.48 -8.15 -23.29
CA ARG A 445 -12.24 -6.90 -23.13
C ARG A 445 -11.37 -5.65 -23.18
N PHE A 446 -10.12 -5.75 -22.77
CA PHE A 446 -9.17 -4.65 -22.91
C PHE A 446 -8.80 -4.41 -24.38
N GLU A 447 -8.52 -5.46 -25.14
CA GLU A 447 -8.27 -5.35 -26.58
C GLU A 447 -9.50 -4.86 -27.35
N GLU A 448 -10.70 -5.39 -27.09
CA GLU A 448 -11.95 -4.94 -27.73
C GLU A 448 -12.19 -3.43 -27.48
N ARG A 449 -12.02 -2.95 -26.23
CA ARG A 449 -12.15 -1.52 -25.91
C ARG A 449 -11.13 -0.64 -26.64
N LEU A 450 -9.89 -1.11 -26.81
CA LEU A 450 -8.86 -0.36 -27.55
C LEU A 450 -9.20 -0.24 -29.04
N ILE A 451 -9.84 -1.26 -29.61
CA ILE A 451 -10.24 -1.30 -31.02
C ILE A 451 -11.49 -0.44 -31.23
N GLU A 452 -12.54 -0.62 -30.42
CA GLU A 452 -13.84 0.04 -30.60
C GLU A 452 -13.86 1.51 -30.21
N ARG A 453 -13.23 1.87 -29.07
CA ARG A 453 -13.49 3.17 -28.41
C ARG A 453 -12.39 4.20 -28.58
N GLY A 454 -11.24 3.82 -29.15
CA GLY A 454 -10.13 4.76 -29.36
C GLY A 454 -9.64 5.47 -28.10
N GLU A 455 -9.82 4.87 -26.91
CA GLU A 455 -9.68 5.54 -25.60
C GLU A 455 -8.26 6.12 -25.37
N CYS A 456 -7.24 5.61 -26.08
CA CYS A 456 -5.89 6.17 -26.03
C CYS A 456 -5.08 5.90 -27.31
N ARG A 457 -4.75 6.96 -28.04
CA ARG A 457 -3.91 6.91 -29.26
C ARG A 457 -2.54 6.27 -29.01
N ILE A 458 -1.95 6.47 -27.82
CA ILE A 458 -0.68 5.86 -27.43
C ILE A 458 -0.82 4.34 -27.30
N LEU A 459 -1.86 3.86 -26.64
CA LEU A 459 -2.08 2.42 -26.46
C LEU A 459 -2.40 1.72 -27.80
N GLN A 460 -3.09 2.40 -28.72
CA GLN A 460 -3.31 1.90 -30.08
C GLN A 460 -2.01 1.78 -30.87
N GLU A 461 -1.12 2.78 -30.82
CA GLU A 461 0.20 2.68 -31.45
C GLU A 461 1.07 1.62 -30.78
N CYS A 462 1.03 1.48 -29.46
CA CYS A 462 1.70 0.37 -28.76
C CYS A 462 1.16 -0.99 -29.21
N LEU A 463 -0.16 -1.13 -29.41
CA LEU A 463 -0.77 -2.36 -29.90
C LEU A 463 -0.34 -2.66 -31.35
N LYS A 464 -0.27 -1.64 -32.22
CA LYS A 464 0.23 -1.78 -33.60
C LYS A 464 1.70 -2.19 -33.65
N GLU A 465 2.54 -1.60 -32.81
CA GLU A 465 3.94 -2.00 -32.66
C GLU A 465 4.06 -3.43 -32.13
N LYS A 466 3.22 -3.81 -31.15
CA LYS A 466 3.18 -5.19 -30.65
C LYS A 466 2.68 -6.22 -31.66
N ARG A 467 1.77 -5.84 -32.58
CA ARG A 467 1.38 -6.68 -33.73
C ARG A 467 2.53 -6.97 -34.69
N LYS A 468 3.62 -6.19 -34.69
CA LYS A 468 4.84 -6.47 -35.46
C LYS A 468 5.75 -7.50 -34.79
N GLU A 469 5.51 -7.81 -33.51
CA GLU A 469 6.24 -8.82 -32.72
C GLU A 469 5.52 -10.20 -32.71
N ILE A 470 4.77 -10.55 -33.75
CA ILE A 470 4.12 -11.86 -33.90
C ILE A 470 5.14 -12.98 -33.65
N GLY A 471 4.77 -13.95 -32.81
CA GLY A 471 5.64 -15.06 -32.38
C GLY A 471 6.62 -14.77 -31.23
N LYS A 472 6.62 -13.58 -30.62
CA LYS A 472 7.49 -13.24 -29.46
C LYS A 472 6.71 -12.75 -28.24
N GLY A 473 7.25 -13.03 -27.05
CA GLY A 473 6.77 -12.51 -25.77
C GLY A 473 5.27 -12.75 -25.52
N VAL A 474 4.56 -11.69 -25.10
CA VAL A 474 3.12 -11.71 -24.76
C VAL A 474 2.26 -12.08 -25.97
N TRP A 475 2.67 -11.78 -27.19
CA TRP A 475 1.87 -12.09 -28.40
C TRP A 475 1.85 -13.58 -28.72
N LYS A 476 2.97 -14.27 -28.46
CA LYS A 476 3.02 -15.74 -28.52
C LYS A 476 2.11 -16.38 -27.48
N GLU A 477 2.06 -15.82 -26.27
CA GLU A 477 1.15 -16.30 -25.21
C GLU A 477 -0.32 -16.07 -25.60
N ARG A 478 -0.62 -14.95 -26.25
CA ARG A 478 -1.93 -14.63 -26.81
C ARG A 478 -2.35 -15.60 -27.93
N GLU A 479 -1.45 -15.92 -28.87
CA GLU A 479 -1.72 -16.90 -29.93
C GLU A 479 -1.98 -18.29 -29.34
N ALA A 480 -1.13 -18.74 -28.40
CA ALA A 480 -1.31 -20.00 -27.70
C ALA A 480 -2.64 -20.07 -26.91
N TYR A 481 -3.15 -18.92 -26.42
CA TYR A 481 -4.47 -18.84 -25.80
C TYR A 481 -5.58 -19.16 -26.81
N PHE A 482 -5.55 -18.56 -28.00
CA PHE A 482 -6.58 -18.80 -29.03
C PHE A 482 -6.49 -20.21 -29.62
N GLU A 483 -5.29 -20.69 -29.90
CA GLU A 483 -5.07 -22.04 -30.44
C GLU A 483 -5.60 -23.12 -29.50
N ARG A 484 -5.38 -22.98 -28.19
CA ARG A 484 -5.92 -23.89 -27.18
C ARG A 484 -7.46 -23.89 -27.15
N ASN A 485 -8.07 -22.77 -27.51
CA ASN A 485 -9.51 -22.60 -27.60
C ASN A 485 -10.07 -22.96 -28.99
N GLY A 486 -9.24 -23.52 -29.89
CA GLY A 486 -9.66 -23.98 -31.21
C GLY A 486 -9.74 -22.89 -32.29
N TYR A 487 -9.17 -21.71 -32.04
CA TYR A 487 -9.19 -20.60 -32.99
C TYR A 487 -7.79 -20.28 -33.52
N ALA A 488 -7.70 -20.09 -34.84
CA ALA A 488 -6.49 -19.53 -35.44
C ALA A 488 -6.42 -18.02 -35.17
N GLY A 489 -5.23 -17.47 -34.89
CA GLY A 489 -5.07 -16.03 -34.65
C GLY A 489 -5.61 -15.15 -35.79
N ALA A 490 -5.46 -15.59 -37.05
CA ALA A 490 -6.00 -14.89 -38.22
C ALA A 490 -7.54 -14.90 -38.29
N GLU A 491 -8.18 -15.93 -37.76
CA GLU A 491 -9.64 -16.01 -37.68
C GLU A 491 -10.20 -15.01 -36.66
N ILE A 492 -9.52 -14.89 -35.51
CA ILE A 492 -9.85 -13.92 -34.47
C ILE A 492 -9.74 -12.49 -34.98
N GLU A 493 -8.68 -12.16 -35.72
CA GLU A 493 -8.50 -10.81 -36.28
C GLU A 493 -9.60 -10.47 -37.30
N ARG A 494 -9.95 -11.40 -38.22
CA ARG A 494 -11.06 -11.19 -39.17
C ARG A 494 -12.40 -10.94 -38.47
N MET A 495 -12.69 -11.70 -37.41
CA MET A 495 -13.92 -11.53 -36.64
C MET A 495 -13.97 -10.19 -35.90
N ARG A 496 -12.83 -9.69 -35.42
CA ARG A 496 -12.72 -8.38 -34.76
C ARG A 496 -12.82 -7.21 -35.73
N GLU A 497 -12.22 -7.33 -36.91
CA GLU A 497 -12.37 -6.34 -37.99
C GLU A 497 -13.83 -6.24 -38.48
N GLY A 498 -14.58 -7.35 -38.40
CA GLY A 498 -16.02 -7.39 -38.65
C GLY A 498 -16.90 -6.86 -37.50
N GLY A 499 -16.32 -6.38 -36.39
CA GLY A 499 -17.07 -5.80 -35.26
C GLY A 499 -17.87 -6.80 -34.41
N ARG A 500 -17.54 -8.10 -34.47
CA ARG A 500 -18.23 -9.12 -33.68
C ARG A 500 -17.65 -9.20 -32.26
N ALA A 501 -18.47 -8.92 -31.25
CA ALA A 501 -18.13 -9.14 -29.86
C ALA A 501 -17.95 -10.65 -29.61
N MET A 502 -16.76 -11.05 -29.17
CA MET A 502 -16.37 -12.47 -29.06
C MET A 502 -15.98 -12.87 -27.64
N THR A 503 -15.82 -11.90 -26.72
CA THR A 503 -15.43 -12.14 -25.33
C THR A 503 -16.19 -13.31 -24.71
N ASP A 504 -17.53 -13.33 -24.73
CA ASP A 504 -18.29 -14.36 -24.01
C ASP A 504 -18.22 -15.74 -24.70
N GLU A 505 -18.13 -15.79 -26.03
CA GLU A 505 -17.95 -17.04 -26.79
C GLU A 505 -16.58 -17.68 -26.49
N LEU A 506 -15.50 -16.89 -26.51
CA LEU A 506 -14.15 -17.35 -26.18
C LEU A 506 -14.03 -17.77 -24.72
N VAL A 507 -14.60 -16.99 -23.81
CA VAL A 507 -14.61 -17.31 -22.37
C VAL A 507 -15.36 -18.61 -22.11
N GLN A 508 -16.48 -18.84 -22.82
CA GLN A 508 -17.20 -20.09 -22.71
C GLN A 508 -16.40 -21.26 -23.27
N ARG A 509 -15.67 -21.09 -24.38
CA ARG A 509 -14.77 -22.13 -24.89
C ARG A 509 -13.61 -22.45 -23.95
N ASP A 510 -12.97 -21.45 -23.34
CA ASP A 510 -11.90 -21.68 -22.36
C ASP A 510 -12.42 -22.38 -21.10
N ARG A 511 -13.66 -22.11 -20.69
CA ARG A 511 -14.36 -22.90 -19.66
C ARG A 511 -14.53 -24.34 -20.08
N ASP A 512 -15.09 -24.59 -21.26
CA ASP A 512 -15.37 -25.93 -21.76
C ASP A 512 -14.07 -26.75 -21.86
N VAL A 513 -13.01 -26.18 -22.42
CA VAL A 513 -11.68 -26.80 -22.52
C VAL A 513 -11.12 -27.13 -21.14
N GLN A 514 -11.15 -26.19 -20.19
CA GLN A 514 -10.65 -26.45 -18.84
C GLN A 514 -11.45 -27.51 -18.10
N VAL A 515 -12.78 -27.56 -18.28
CA VAL A 515 -13.63 -28.62 -17.71
C VAL A 515 -13.25 -29.97 -18.31
N GLN A 516 -13.06 -30.05 -19.63
CA GLN A 516 -12.64 -31.28 -20.32
C GLN A 516 -11.26 -31.76 -19.85
N GLU A 517 -10.28 -30.86 -19.75
CA GLU A 517 -8.95 -31.18 -19.23
C GLU A 517 -9.03 -31.69 -17.78
N ARG A 518 -9.82 -31.04 -16.92
CA ARG A 518 -10.02 -31.48 -15.53
C ARG A 518 -10.68 -32.86 -15.46
N ARG A 519 -11.76 -33.10 -16.21
CA ARG A 519 -12.46 -34.39 -16.23
C ARG A 519 -11.56 -35.51 -16.77
N THR A 520 -10.72 -35.23 -17.76
CA THR A 520 -9.70 -36.16 -18.26
C THR A 520 -8.68 -36.50 -17.16
N ARG A 521 -8.13 -35.49 -16.46
CA ARG A 521 -7.22 -35.70 -15.32
C ARG A 521 -7.86 -36.47 -14.16
N ILE A 522 -9.17 -36.32 -13.94
CA ILE A 522 -9.92 -37.10 -12.94
C ILE A 522 -9.99 -38.56 -13.36
N ARG A 523 -10.39 -38.84 -14.60
CA ARG A 523 -10.52 -40.20 -15.13
C ARG A 523 -9.19 -40.96 -15.08
N GLU A 524 -8.10 -40.27 -15.42
CA GLU A 524 -6.74 -40.83 -15.41
C GLU A 524 -6.08 -40.79 -14.01
N SER A 525 -6.79 -40.27 -12.99
CA SER A 525 -6.25 -40.05 -11.67
C SER A 525 -6.00 -41.36 -10.93
N ARG A 526 -4.75 -41.55 -10.48
CA ARG A 526 -4.39 -42.57 -9.48
C ARG A 526 -4.84 -42.21 -8.06
N TYR A 527 -5.24 -40.95 -7.82
CA TYR A 527 -5.72 -40.51 -6.51
C TYR A 527 -7.18 -40.89 -6.29
N ASN A 528 -8.11 -40.48 -7.16
CA ASN A 528 -9.54 -40.79 -6.97
C ASN A 528 -10.28 -40.85 -8.32
N GLY A 529 -9.98 -41.86 -9.14
CA GLY A 529 -10.66 -42.06 -10.43
C GLY A 529 -12.16 -42.34 -10.28
N LYS A 530 -12.59 -42.91 -9.15
CA LYS A 530 -14.01 -43.16 -8.83
C LYS A 530 -14.81 -41.87 -8.61
N TYR A 531 -14.14 -40.72 -8.44
CA TYR A 531 -14.80 -39.41 -8.36
C TYR A 531 -15.64 -39.12 -9.60
N GLU A 532 -15.26 -39.62 -10.78
CA GLU A 532 -15.99 -39.42 -12.05
C GLU A 532 -17.48 -39.81 -11.94
N LYS A 533 -17.81 -40.84 -11.16
CA LYS A 533 -19.18 -41.34 -10.99
C LYS A 533 -20.07 -40.45 -10.12
N ILE A 534 -19.48 -39.53 -9.36
CA ILE A 534 -20.18 -38.67 -8.39
C ILE A 534 -20.06 -37.17 -8.72
N ILE A 535 -19.50 -36.85 -9.89
CA ILE A 535 -19.45 -35.48 -10.40
C ILE A 535 -20.87 -34.97 -10.62
N THR A 536 -21.15 -33.78 -10.09
CA THR A 536 -22.38 -33.04 -10.37
C THR A 536 -22.16 -32.09 -11.54
N ASP A 537 -23.21 -31.65 -12.23
CA ASP A 537 -23.08 -30.57 -13.21
C ASP A 537 -23.14 -29.19 -12.53
N GLU A 538 -23.97 -29.05 -11.50
CA GLU A 538 -24.08 -27.84 -10.68
C GLU A 538 -23.32 -27.95 -9.34
N LEU A 539 -23.32 -26.88 -8.56
CA LEU A 539 -22.70 -26.85 -7.25
C LEU A 539 -23.41 -27.84 -6.29
N PRO A 540 -22.69 -28.81 -5.69
CA PRO A 540 -23.31 -29.80 -4.81
C PRO A 540 -24.12 -29.17 -3.66
N LYS A 541 -25.36 -29.65 -3.44
CA LYS A 541 -26.29 -29.07 -2.47
C LYS A 541 -25.77 -29.10 -1.03
N TYR A 542 -24.98 -30.10 -0.67
CA TYR A 542 -24.41 -30.21 0.68
C TYR A 542 -23.53 -29.01 1.07
N LEU A 543 -22.93 -28.32 0.10
CA LEU A 543 -22.12 -27.12 0.38
C LEU A 543 -22.97 -25.96 0.93
N GLY A 544 -24.30 -26.00 0.74
CA GLY A 544 -25.26 -25.06 1.31
C GLY A 544 -25.73 -25.38 2.73
N ARG A 545 -25.37 -26.53 3.32
CA ARG A 545 -25.74 -26.87 4.70
C ARG A 545 -25.16 -25.89 5.70
N GLU A 546 -25.83 -25.61 6.81
CA GLU A 546 -25.35 -24.64 7.82
C GLU A 546 -24.14 -25.16 8.63
N SER A 547 -24.07 -26.46 8.86
CA SER A 547 -23.00 -27.08 9.65
C SER A 547 -21.70 -27.21 8.87
N ARG A 548 -20.69 -26.39 9.22
CA ARG A 548 -19.33 -26.51 8.66
C ARG A 548 -18.75 -27.91 8.86
N LYS A 549 -18.98 -28.52 10.02
CA LYS A 549 -18.48 -29.87 10.33
C LYS A 549 -19.03 -30.89 9.34
N GLU A 550 -20.33 -30.86 9.06
CA GLU A 550 -20.94 -31.77 8.08
C GLU A 550 -20.43 -31.54 6.66
N ARG A 551 -20.30 -30.27 6.24
CA ARG A 551 -19.74 -29.95 4.92
C ARG A 551 -18.34 -30.49 4.74
N VAL A 552 -17.48 -30.32 5.75
CA VAL A 552 -16.09 -30.80 5.72
C VAL A 552 -16.05 -32.32 5.67
N ILE A 553 -16.87 -33.01 6.46
CA ILE A 553 -16.96 -34.47 6.44
C ILE A 553 -17.35 -34.94 5.03
N ILE A 554 -18.46 -34.43 4.48
CA ILE A 554 -18.95 -34.83 3.15
C ILE A 554 -17.90 -34.53 2.07
N ALA A 555 -17.26 -33.36 2.11
CA ALA A 555 -16.22 -32.99 1.15
C ALA A 555 -15.00 -33.91 1.21
N ARG A 556 -14.55 -34.31 2.41
CA ARG A 556 -13.42 -35.24 2.58
C ARG A 556 -13.72 -36.63 2.00
N PHE A 557 -14.93 -37.14 2.22
CA PHE A 557 -15.35 -38.41 1.64
C PHE A 557 -15.49 -38.32 0.10
N ARG A 558 -16.17 -37.30 -0.42
CA ARG A 558 -16.34 -37.11 -1.88
C ARG A 558 -15.01 -36.88 -2.60
N CYS A 559 -14.12 -36.07 -2.04
CA CYS A 559 -12.81 -35.80 -2.63
C CYS A 559 -11.82 -36.97 -2.51
N GLY A 560 -12.13 -38.00 -1.70
CA GLY A 560 -11.30 -39.20 -1.58
C GLY A 560 -10.22 -39.14 -0.49
N ASN A 561 -10.28 -38.14 0.41
CA ASN A 561 -9.37 -38.01 1.55
C ASN A 561 -9.52 -39.15 2.57
N GLU A 562 -10.72 -39.73 2.65
CA GLU A 562 -11.06 -40.78 3.61
C GLU A 562 -10.76 -42.21 3.15
N GLU A 563 -10.23 -42.37 1.93
CA GLU A 563 -9.74 -43.65 1.42
C GLU A 563 -8.21 -43.64 1.46
N ARG A 564 -7.60 -44.57 2.22
CA ARG A 564 -6.14 -44.64 2.31
C ARG A 564 -5.52 -45.20 1.04
N GLU A 565 -6.27 -45.97 0.25
CA GLU A 565 -5.82 -46.44 -1.07
C GLU A 565 -5.47 -45.27 -2.00
N ASN A 566 -6.22 -44.17 -1.92
CA ASN A 566 -6.03 -42.97 -2.73
C ASN A 566 -4.68 -42.29 -2.46
N LYS A 567 -4.05 -42.55 -1.30
CA LYS A 567 -2.73 -42.03 -0.91
C LYS A 567 -1.61 -42.93 -1.46
N TYR A 568 -1.58 -43.07 -2.80
CA TYR A 568 -0.70 -44.00 -3.54
C TYR A 568 0.82 -43.72 -3.41
N TRP A 569 1.21 -42.66 -2.71
CA TRP A 569 2.59 -42.32 -2.37
C TRP A 569 3.03 -42.89 -1.01
N ASN A 570 2.11 -43.41 -0.20
CA ASN A 570 2.43 -44.06 1.08
C ASN A 570 2.78 -45.53 0.87
N GLU A 571 3.60 -46.12 1.73
CA GLU A 571 3.88 -47.57 1.69
C GLU A 571 2.60 -48.40 1.85
N ASP A 572 2.53 -49.59 1.25
CA ASP A 572 1.33 -50.45 1.27
C ASP A 572 0.88 -50.81 2.69
N ARG A 573 1.82 -50.89 3.65
CA ARG A 573 1.54 -51.09 5.08
C ARG A 573 0.76 -49.94 5.73
N ILE A 574 0.89 -48.72 5.20
CA ILE A 574 0.19 -47.52 5.68
C ILE A 574 -1.20 -47.40 5.02
N ARG A 575 -1.38 -47.97 3.82
CA ARG A 575 -2.66 -47.97 3.07
C ARG A 575 -3.69 -48.98 3.60
N VAL A 576 -3.26 -49.92 4.44
CA VAL A 576 -4.08 -50.91 5.12
C VAL A 576 -4.07 -50.57 6.61
N ARG A 577 -5.09 -49.86 7.12
CA ARG A 577 -5.59 -49.87 8.53
C ARG A 577 -6.22 -48.56 9.00
N ARG A 578 -7.47 -48.68 9.48
CA ARG A 578 -7.98 -47.98 10.68
C ARG A 578 -8.86 -48.92 11.53
N MET A 579 -9.83 -49.65 10.94
CA MET A 579 -10.80 -50.44 11.72
C MET A 579 -10.55 -51.97 11.76
N CYS A 580 -10.70 -52.70 10.65
CA CYS A 580 -10.83 -54.17 10.64
C CYS A 580 -9.56 -54.95 10.23
N GLY A 581 -8.48 -54.29 9.81
CA GLY A 581 -7.14 -54.90 9.64
C GLY A 581 -6.89 -55.83 8.44
N GLU A 582 -7.91 -56.25 7.68
CA GLU A 582 -7.77 -57.33 6.68
C GLU A 582 -7.62 -56.88 5.21
N LYS A 583 -8.10 -55.70 4.82
CA LYS A 583 -8.07 -55.20 3.43
C LYS A 583 -7.74 -53.70 3.32
N LYS A 584 -7.41 -53.22 2.11
CA LYS A 584 -7.19 -51.79 1.82
C LYS A 584 -8.46 -50.99 2.15
N GLU A 585 -8.30 -49.84 2.80
CA GLU A 585 -9.43 -49.02 3.26
C GLU A 585 -10.02 -48.19 2.09
N THR A 586 -11.01 -48.77 1.43
CA THR A 586 -11.87 -48.13 0.42
C THR A 586 -13.27 -47.91 0.96
N ILE A 587 -14.06 -47.02 0.36
CA ILE A 587 -15.46 -46.82 0.74
C ILE A 587 -16.29 -48.08 0.47
N GLU A 588 -15.99 -48.83 -0.60
CA GLU A 588 -16.64 -50.13 -0.87
C GLU A 588 -16.38 -51.14 0.24
N HIS A 589 -15.15 -51.18 0.76
CA HIS A 589 -14.81 -52.00 1.90
C HIS A 589 -15.56 -51.53 3.17
N LEU A 590 -15.59 -50.22 3.44
CA LEU A 590 -16.28 -49.65 4.60
C LEU A 590 -17.82 -49.88 4.57
N LEU A 591 -18.42 -49.93 3.39
CA LEU A 591 -19.86 -50.17 3.21
C LEU A 591 -20.22 -51.66 3.29
N ASN A 592 -19.52 -52.52 2.54
CA ASN A 592 -19.99 -53.87 2.26
C ASN A 592 -19.26 -54.97 3.04
N GLU A 593 -18.04 -54.69 3.50
CA GLU A 593 -17.12 -55.73 3.99
C GLU A 593 -16.59 -55.47 5.41
N CYS A 594 -16.64 -54.23 5.90
CA CYS A 594 -16.08 -53.86 7.19
C CYS A 594 -16.95 -54.39 8.33
N VAL A 595 -16.41 -55.33 9.10
CA VAL A 595 -17.07 -55.99 10.24
C VAL A 595 -17.56 -54.98 11.29
N GLU A 596 -16.89 -53.84 11.44
CA GLU A 596 -17.21 -52.78 12.41
C GLU A 596 -18.36 -51.83 11.98
N LEU A 597 -18.80 -51.89 10.72
CA LEU A 597 -19.75 -50.94 10.12
C LEU A 597 -20.94 -51.62 9.43
N ARG A 598 -21.02 -52.96 9.48
CA ARG A 598 -21.84 -53.79 8.60
C ARG A 598 -23.34 -53.69 8.89
N GLU A 599 -24.03 -52.71 8.28
CA GLU A 599 -25.50 -52.59 8.39
C GLU A 599 -26.22 -51.96 7.17
N ARG A 600 -25.69 -51.94 5.93
CA ARG A 600 -26.42 -51.32 4.78
C ARG A 600 -26.13 -51.92 3.40
N ASP A 601 -27.16 -52.00 2.56
CA ASP A 601 -27.12 -52.36 1.12
C ASP A 601 -27.13 -51.11 0.21
N GLU A 602 -26.50 -50.00 0.62
CA GLU A 602 -26.46 -48.74 -0.14
C GLU A 602 -25.18 -48.63 -0.99
N SER A 603 -25.30 -48.11 -2.22
CA SER A 603 -24.16 -47.94 -3.13
C SER A 603 -23.25 -46.74 -2.76
N ARG A 604 -21.99 -46.72 -3.23
CA ARG A 604 -21.06 -45.59 -3.03
C ARG A 604 -21.68 -44.28 -3.51
N GLU A 605 -22.31 -44.31 -4.68
CA GLU A 605 -22.91 -43.16 -5.34
C GLU A 605 -24.08 -42.58 -4.53
N GLU A 606 -24.91 -43.45 -3.94
CA GLU A 606 -26.00 -43.03 -3.04
C GLU A 606 -25.46 -42.41 -1.76
N MET A 607 -24.41 -42.98 -1.18
CA MET A 607 -23.79 -42.49 0.06
C MET A 607 -23.05 -41.17 -0.10
N LEU A 608 -22.40 -41.01 -1.25
CA LEU A 608 -21.62 -39.83 -1.59
C LEU A 608 -22.41 -38.82 -2.42
N ASN A 609 -23.74 -38.90 -2.49
CA ASN A 609 -24.54 -38.02 -3.34
C ASN A 609 -24.41 -36.52 -3.01
N GLU A 610 -24.89 -35.67 -3.91
CA GLU A 610 -24.79 -34.21 -3.81
C GLU A 610 -25.57 -33.60 -2.65
N ASP A 611 -26.60 -34.29 -2.14
CA ASP A 611 -27.43 -33.83 -1.02
C ASP A 611 -26.80 -34.16 0.35
N GLY A 612 -25.78 -35.04 0.36
CA GLY A 612 -25.11 -35.50 1.56
C GLY A 612 -25.95 -36.45 2.41
N ARG A 613 -26.78 -37.31 1.80
CA ARG A 613 -27.65 -38.26 2.53
C ARG A 613 -26.84 -39.22 3.42
N GLY A 614 -25.63 -39.61 3.01
CA GLY A 614 -24.74 -40.49 3.78
C GLY A 614 -24.04 -39.84 4.99
N ILE A 615 -24.38 -38.61 5.40
CA ILE A 615 -23.66 -37.89 6.47
C ILE A 615 -23.64 -38.62 7.81
N GLU A 616 -24.75 -39.27 8.20
CA GLU A 616 -24.82 -39.99 9.48
C GLU A 616 -23.88 -41.18 9.51
N TRP A 617 -23.80 -41.91 8.39
CA TRP A 617 -22.83 -42.97 8.21
C TRP A 617 -21.39 -42.42 8.23
N MET A 618 -21.10 -41.32 7.54
CA MET A 618 -19.76 -40.71 7.56
C MET A 618 -19.34 -40.28 8.97
N LYS A 619 -20.27 -39.75 9.77
CA LYS A 619 -20.05 -39.41 11.18
C LYS A 619 -19.77 -40.66 12.02
N ASN A 620 -20.51 -41.75 11.80
CA ASN A 620 -20.27 -43.03 12.45
C ASN A 620 -18.88 -43.58 12.11
N VAL A 621 -18.48 -43.51 10.83
CA VAL A 621 -17.14 -43.88 10.37
C VAL A 621 -16.05 -43.07 11.09
N GLU A 622 -16.17 -41.74 11.15
CA GLU A 622 -15.21 -40.91 11.90
C GLU A 622 -15.18 -41.24 13.39
N TRP A 623 -16.34 -41.48 14.01
CA TRP A 623 -16.46 -41.83 15.42
C TRP A 623 -15.77 -43.17 15.72
N ARG A 624 -16.10 -44.23 14.96
CA ARG A 624 -15.46 -45.55 15.08
C ARG A 624 -13.94 -45.47 14.89
N ARG A 625 -13.46 -44.68 13.91
CA ARG A 625 -12.01 -44.45 13.72
C ARG A 625 -11.36 -43.83 14.94
N ARG A 626 -11.99 -42.85 15.59
CA ARG A 626 -11.44 -42.26 16.82
C ARG A 626 -11.43 -43.26 17.99
N THR A 627 -12.50 -44.03 18.15
CA THR A 627 -12.64 -45.00 19.25
C THR A 627 -11.70 -46.20 19.11
N ILE A 628 -11.49 -46.70 17.89
CA ILE A 628 -10.68 -47.90 17.62
C ILE A 628 -9.19 -47.55 17.42
N CYS A 629 -8.87 -46.43 16.78
CA CYS A 629 -7.48 -46.10 16.40
C CYS A 629 -6.77 -45.16 17.37
N GLY A 630 -7.47 -44.55 18.34
CA GLY A 630 -6.88 -43.57 19.24
C GLY A 630 -6.33 -42.30 18.55
N GLU A 631 -6.84 -41.94 17.37
CA GLU A 631 -6.47 -40.68 16.68
C GLU A 631 -7.22 -39.49 17.36
N GLY A 632 -6.60 -38.93 18.41
CA GLY A 632 -6.99 -37.68 19.07
C GLY A 632 -6.35 -36.45 18.45
#